data_AF-A0A0C9V7R1-F1
#
_entry.id   AF-A0A0C9V7R1-F1
#
_cell.length_a   1.000
_cell.length_b   1.000
_cell.length_c   1.000
_cell.angle_alpha   90.00
_cell.angle_beta   90.00
_cell.angle_gamma   90.00
#
_symmetry.space_group_name_H-M   'P 1'
#
loop_
_entity.id
_entity.type
_entity.pdbx_description
1 polymer ?
#
loop_
_entity_poly.entity_id
_entity_poly.type
_entity_poly.pdbx_seq_one_letter_code
_entity_poly.pdbx_strand_id
1 'polypeptide(L)'
;MEAAKISTEVTDPKAGTTFSNFWLNGSVLLFTPELFYDGAMPPPGIFDGIFLIPALSSEVQTQSYLSSLMSQDSSPGLFYSVPIEKASTCIFEAILNEMIFWGKELTLKGHATSPRAYPPIINPGILPFNNFYGWTDTVFDDNFCDAMRQSPAQRRRVSIVDGQIGVIGAPKYPKYALFDTPLEDMYGENAPKL
;
A
#
# COMPACT_ATOMS: atom_id res chain seq x y z
N MET A 1 1.40 4.42 26.92
CA MET A 1 1.90 3.79 25.68
C MET A 1 2.60 4.86 24.85
N GLU A 2 3.89 4.70 24.54
CA GLU A 2 4.71 5.75 23.90
C GLU A 2 4.14 6.25 22.56
N ALA A 3 3.50 5.36 21.79
CA ALA A 3 2.78 5.73 20.57
C ALA A 3 1.66 6.78 20.78
N ALA A 4 0.96 6.72 21.91
CA ALA A 4 -0.06 7.71 22.26
C ALA A 4 0.57 9.09 22.48
N LYS A 5 1.74 9.16 23.12
CA LYS A 5 2.41 10.42 23.39
C LYS A 5 2.76 11.16 22.10
N ILE A 6 3.21 10.45 21.07
CA ILE A 6 3.45 11.06 19.76
C ILE A 6 2.17 11.71 19.23
N SER A 7 1.03 11.00 19.26
CA SER A 7 -0.23 11.56 18.77
C SER A 7 -0.81 12.68 19.64
N THR A 8 -0.48 12.73 20.93
CA THR A 8 -1.15 13.63 21.88
C THR A 8 -0.30 14.78 22.41
N GLU A 9 1.03 14.68 22.31
CA GLU A 9 1.99 15.60 22.93
C GLU A 9 2.95 16.24 21.90
N VAL A 10 3.21 15.59 20.77
CA VAL A 10 4.06 16.18 19.71
C VAL A 10 3.25 17.20 18.92
N THR A 11 3.67 18.46 18.99
CA THR A 11 3.02 19.60 18.30
C THR A 11 3.81 20.10 17.09
N ASP A 12 4.97 19.52 16.79
CA ASP A 12 5.77 19.90 15.63
C ASP A 12 5.06 19.44 14.35
N PRO A 13 4.62 20.37 13.46
CA PRO A 13 3.88 20.01 12.25
C PRO A 13 4.72 19.24 11.22
N LYS A 14 6.04 19.17 11.39
CA LYS A 14 6.93 18.39 10.53
C LYS A 14 7.04 16.93 10.95
N ALA A 15 6.64 16.62 12.18
CA ALA A 15 6.62 15.25 12.67
C ALA A 15 5.28 14.59 12.32
N GLY A 16 5.35 13.43 11.70
CA GLY A 16 4.20 12.60 11.38
C GLY A 16 4.43 11.17 11.84
N THR A 17 3.36 10.47 12.15
CA THR A 17 3.43 9.03 12.39
C THR A 17 2.18 8.35 11.89
N THR A 18 2.38 7.26 11.16
CA THR A 18 1.36 6.29 10.80
C THR A 18 1.59 5.04 11.63
N PHE A 19 0.53 4.54 12.27
CA PHE A 19 0.60 3.31 13.05
C PHE A 19 -0.09 2.21 12.29
N SER A 20 0.68 1.19 11.92
CA SER A 20 0.16 -0.02 11.30
C SER A 20 0.37 -1.19 12.24
N ASN A 21 -0.52 -2.17 12.13
CA ASN A 21 -0.37 -3.42 12.84
C ASN A 21 -0.53 -4.57 11.88
N PHE A 22 0.32 -5.58 12.02
CA PHE A 22 0.33 -6.74 11.14
C PHE A 22 0.29 -8.02 11.94
N TRP A 23 -0.36 -9.03 11.38
CA TRP A 23 -0.22 -10.41 11.84
C TRP A 23 0.72 -11.14 10.89
N LEU A 24 1.94 -11.44 11.36
CA LEU A 24 2.90 -12.22 10.60
C LEU A 24 2.67 -13.71 10.87
N ASN A 25 2.47 -14.51 9.82
CA ASN A 25 2.29 -15.96 9.89
C ASN A 25 1.22 -16.39 10.90
N GLY A 26 0.15 -15.60 11.03
CA GLY A 26 -0.96 -15.84 11.96
C GLY A 26 -0.61 -15.80 13.44
N SER A 27 0.64 -15.57 13.84
CA SER A 27 1.09 -15.86 15.21
C SER A 27 1.76 -14.68 15.91
N VAL A 28 2.26 -13.69 15.15
CA VAL A 28 2.99 -12.55 15.70
C VAL A 28 2.25 -11.27 15.37
N LEU A 29 1.73 -10.59 16.40
CA LEU A 29 1.27 -9.22 16.29
C LEU A 29 2.49 -8.30 16.23
N LEU A 30 2.66 -7.63 15.10
CA LEU A 30 3.67 -6.60 14.90
C LEU A 30 3.01 -5.24 14.98
N PHE A 31 3.52 -4.39 15.86
CA PHE A 31 3.23 -2.96 15.85
C PHE A 31 4.33 -2.27 15.04
N THR A 32 3.94 -1.61 13.96
CA THR A 32 4.86 -0.94 13.04
C THR A 32 4.55 0.55 13.01
N PRO A 33 5.24 1.35 13.83
CA PRO A 33 5.20 2.79 13.73
C PRO A 33 6.06 3.22 12.52
N GLU A 34 5.43 3.84 11.54
CA GLU A 34 6.13 4.51 10.45
C GLU A 34 6.30 5.99 10.85
N LEU A 35 7.54 6.34 11.15
CA LEU A 35 7.92 7.66 11.64
C LEU A 35 8.36 8.51 10.46
N PHE A 36 7.82 9.72 10.35
CA PHE A 36 8.19 10.69 9.32
C PHE A 36 8.58 12.02 9.97
N TYR A 37 9.63 12.64 9.43
CA TYR A 37 10.01 13.99 9.78
C TYR A 37 10.39 14.79 8.54
N ASP A 38 9.68 15.89 8.28
CA ASP A 38 9.94 16.78 7.15
C ASP A 38 11.09 17.77 7.45
N GLY A 39 12.31 17.25 7.45
CA GLY A 39 13.53 18.03 7.66
C GLY A 39 14.79 17.19 7.75
N ALA A 40 15.94 17.86 7.87
CA ALA A 40 17.25 17.21 7.89
C ALA A 40 17.44 16.27 9.09
N MET A 41 16.92 16.63 10.26
CA MET A 41 16.94 15.78 11.46
C MET A 41 15.81 16.18 12.42
N PRO A 42 15.08 15.22 13.03
CA PRO A 42 14.10 15.52 14.06
C PRO A 42 14.79 16.14 15.31
N PRO A 43 14.13 17.10 15.99
CA PRO A 43 14.56 17.53 17.31
C PRO A 43 14.73 16.35 18.27
N PRO A 44 15.74 16.39 19.17
CA PRO A 44 15.93 15.36 20.18
C PRO A 44 14.66 15.14 21.02
N GLY A 45 14.33 13.90 21.35
CA GLY A 45 13.18 13.56 22.20
C GLY A 45 11.87 13.29 21.47
N ILE A 46 11.73 13.63 20.18
CA ILE A 46 10.46 13.45 19.45
C ILE A 46 10.10 11.97 19.29
N PHE A 47 11.08 11.11 18.98
CA PHE A 47 10.86 9.69 18.71
C PHE A 47 11.56 8.75 19.71
N ASP A 48 12.28 9.30 20.68
CA ASP A 48 13.12 8.54 21.61
C ASP A 48 12.33 7.44 22.35
N GLY A 49 11.09 7.74 22.74
CA GLY A 49 10.19 6.78 23.39
C GLY A 49 9.90 5.54 22.52
N ILE A 50 9.86 5.68 21.19
CA ILE A 50 9.67 4.56 20.25
C ILE A 50 10.98 3.79 20.07
N PHE A 51 12.11 4.49 19.98
CA PHE A 51 13.43 3.85 19.84
C PHE A 51 13.86 3.06 21.08
N LEU A 52 13.28 3.37 22.25
CA LEU A 52 13.49 2.60 23.48
C LEU A 52 12.74 1.25 23.49
N ILE A 53 11.77 1.05 22.59
CA ILE A 53 11.06 -0.22 22.47
C ILE A 53 11.94 -1.20 21.68
N PRO A 54 12.24 -2.41 22.22
CA PRO A 54 13.01 -3.41 21.48
C PRO A 54 12.34 -3.76 20.15
N ALA A 55 13.03 -3.46 19.05
CA ALA A 55 12.53 -3.73 17.71
C ALA A 55 12.84 -5.18 17.28
N LEU A 56 11.86 -5.85 16.66
CA LEU A 56 12.09 -7.14 16.00
C LEU A 56 12.92 -6.96 14.72
N SER A 57 12.66 -5.87 14.00
CA SER A 57 13.45 -5.34 12.89
C SER A 57 13.33 -3.82 12.90
N SER A 58 14.37 -3.12 12.44
CA SER A 58 14.35 -1.66 12.29
C SER A 58 14.99 -1.29 10.97
N GLU A 59 14.24 -0.55 10.16
CA GLU A 59 14.70 0.05 8.90
C GLU A 59 14.72 1.57 9.01
N VAL A 60 14.74 2.12 10.23
CA VAL A 60 14.77 3.56 10.45
C VAL A 60 16.09 4.11 9.93
N GLN A 61 16.01 4.83 8.83
CA GLN A 61 17.15 5.45 8.16
C GLN A 61 16.73 6.75 7.48
N THR A 62 17.68 7.65 7.29
CA THR A 62 17.51 8.78 6.37
C THR A 62 17.50 8.24 4.95
N GLN A 63 16.38 8.39 4.24
CA GLN A 63 16.23 7.90 2.88
C GLN A 63 15.58 8.92 1.96
N SER A 64 15.85 8.81 0.66
CA SER A 64 15.16 9.61 -0.34
C SER A 64 13.69 9.18 -0.44
N TYR A 65 12.81 10.09 -0.86
CA TYR A 65 11.39 9.78 -1.11
C TYR A 65 11.22 8.58 -2.05
N LEU A 66 12.05 8.50 -3.09
CA LEU A 66 12.00 7.43 -4.08
C LEU A 66 12.37 6.06 -3.50
N SER A 67 13.43 5.98 -2.67
CA SER A 67 13.82 4.72 -2.01
C SER A 67 12.74 4.21 -1.06
N SER A 68 12.02 5.12 -0.39
CA SER A 68 10.90 4.77 0.49
C SER A 68 9.71 4.19 -0.27
N LEU A 69 9.44 4.67 -1.48
CA LEU A 69 8.33 4.16 -2.30
C LEU A 69 8.62 2.76 -2.85
N MET A 70 9.91 2.46 -3.08
CA MET A 70 10.35 1.21 -3.72
C MET A 70 10.60 0.06 -2.73
N SER A 71 10.66 0.32 -1.42
CA SER A 71 10.96 -0.68 -0.39
C SER A 71 9.74 -1.43 0.14
N GLN A 72 8.55 -1.25 -0.43
CA GLN A 72 7.33 -1.89 0.08
C GLN A 72 7.21 -3.35 -0.36
N ASP A 73 7.14 -4.25 0.64
CA ASP A 73 6.91 -5.67 0.41
C ASP A 73 5.45 -5.98 0.02
N SER A 74 5.29 -6.84 -0.99
CA SER A 74 3.99 -7.22 -1.57
C SER A 74 3.36 -8.44 -0.89
N SER A 75 3.20 -8.37 0.43
CA SER A 75 2.45 -9.40 1.16
C SER A 75 0.94 -9.26 0.92
N PRO A 76 0.19 -10.36 0.67
CA PRO A 76 -1.25 -10.30 0.53
C PRO A 76 -1.89 -9.87 1.86
N GLY A 77 -2.65 -8.77 1.83
CA GLY A 77 -3.33 -8.19 2.98
C GLY A 77 -4.56 -7.41 2.55
N LEU A 78 -5.47 -7.19 3.50
CA LEU A 78 -6.63 -6.31 3.34
C LEU A 78 -6.40 -5.06 4.18
N PHE A 79 -6.64 -3.90 3.59
CA PHE A 79 -6.54 -2.61 4.27
C PHE A 79 -7.93 -1.99 4.36
N TYR A 80 -8.36 -1.68 5.57
CA TYR A 80 -9.55 -0.91 5.84
C TYR A 80 -9.27 0.02 7.02
N SER A 81 -9.66 1.28 6.92
CA SER A 81 -9.31 2.31 7.92
C SER A 81 -10.54 3.00 8.48
N VAL A 82 -10.40 3.51 9.70
CA VAL A 82 -11.34 4.40 10.36
C VAL A 82 -10.58 5.69 10.71
N PRO A 83 -11.15 6.89 10.42
CA PRO A 83 -10.50 8.13 10.81
C PRO A 83 -10.50 8.26 12.34
N ILE A 84 -9.33 8.53 12.91
CA ILE A 84 -9.14 8.78 14.35
C ILE A 84 -8.55 10.17 14.49
N GLU A 85 -9.27 11.08 15.16
CA GLU A 85 -8.81 12.46 15.39
C GLU A 85 -7.65 12.51 16.39
N LYS A 86 -7.70 11.68 17.44
CA LYS A 86 -6.67 11.60 18.47
C LYS A 86 -6.46 10.16 18.93
N ALA A 87 -5.27 9.61 18.68
CA ALA A 87 -4.92 8.26 19.10
C ALA A 87 -4.51 8.25 20.59
N SER A 88 -5.51 8.38 21.46
CA SER A 88 -5.32 8.32 22.92
C SER A 88 -4.92 6.91 23.39
N THR A 89 -4.44 6.79 24.63
CA THR A 89 -4.13 5.48 25.23
C THR A 89 -5.33 4.53 25.16
N CYS A 90 -6.54 5.01 25.43
CA CYS A 90 -7.76 4.21 25.37
C CYS A 90 -8.03 3.67 23.95
N ILE A 91 -7.79 4.48 22.91
CA ILE A 91 -7.95 4.05 21.51
C ILE A 91 -6.93 2.95 21.17
N PHE A 92 -5.66 3.14 21.54
CA PHE A 92 -4.66 2.13 21.28
C PHE A 92 -4.89 0.83 22.08
N GLU A 93 -5.41 0.90 23.31
CA GLU A 93 -5.81 -0.28 24.08
C GLU A 93 -6.97 -1.02 23.41
N ALA A 94 -7.97 -0.29 22.89
CA ALA A 94 -9.07 -0.89 22.13
C ALA A 94 -8.56 -1.60 20.86
N ILE A 95 -7.67 -0.94 20.10
CA ILE A 95 -7.01 -1.52 18.92
C ILE A 95 -6.26 -2.79 19.29
N LEU A 96 -5.46 -2.76 20.36
CA LEU A 96 -4.69 -3.90 20.83
C LEU A 96 -5.60 -5.08 21.21
N ASN A 97 -6.68 -4.81 21.95
CA ASN A 97 -7.63 -5.84 22.37
C ASN A 97 -8.35 -6.48 21.18
N GLU A 98 -8.80 -5.68 20.22
CA GLU A 98 -9.43 -6.16 18.99
C GLU A 98 -8.45 -7.01 18.16
N MET A 99 -7.19 -6.60 18.08
CA MET A 99 -6.16 -7.34 17.38
C MET A 99 -5.84 -8.67 18.06
N ILE A 100 -5.72 -8.71 19.39
CA ILE A 100 -5.51 -9.96 20.12
C ILE A 100 -6.69 -10.91 19.91
N PHE A 101 -7.92 -10.39 19.90
CA PHE A 101 -9.12 -11.17 19.68
C PHE A 101 -9.13 -11.78 18.26
N TRP A 102 -9.07 -10.95 17.22
CA TRP A 102 -9.09 -11.44 15.83
C TRP A 102 -7.85 -12.24 15.46
N GLY A 103 -6.71 -11.89 16.03
CA GLY A 103 -5.47 -12.63 15.86
C GLY A 103 -5.65 -14.09 16.16
N LYS A 104 -6.14 -14.42 17.36
CA LYS A 104 -6.43 -15.80 17.79
C LYS A 104 -7.40 -16.51 16.85
N GLU A 105 -8.46 -15.82 16.42
CA GLU A 105 -9.48 -16.39 15.52
C GLU A 105 -8.95 -16.66 14.11
N LEU A 106 -7.99 -15.84 13.65
CA LEU A 106 -7.45 -15.91 12.30
C LEU A 106 -6.16 -16.72 12.19
N THR A 107 -5.42 -16.95 13.29
CA THR A 107 -4.18 -17.76 13.33
C THR A 107 -4.35 -19.11 12.64
N LEU A 108 -5.46 -19.78 12.89
CA LEU A 108 -5.76 -21.11 12.35
C LEU A 108 -6.24 -21.10 10.89
N LYS A 109 -6.57 -19.92 10.35
CA LYS A 109 -7.07 -19.77 8.97
C LYS A 109 -5.96 -19.49 7.96
N GLY A 110 -4.71 -19.30 8.42
CA GLY A 110 -3.52 -19.15 7.60
C GLY A 110 -3.53 -17.94 6.67
N HIS A 111 -2.40 -17.68 6.00
CA HIS A 111 -2.46 -16.93 4.76
C HIS A 111 -3.28 -17.75 3.77
N ALA A 112 -4.17 -17.09 3.01
CA ALA A 112 -4.94 -17.78 2.00
C ALA A 112 -3.97 -18.50 1.03
N THR A 113 -3.95 -19.83 1.09
CA THR A 113 -3.32 -20.69 0.09
C THR A 113 -4.18 -20.75 -1.18
N SER A 114 -5.34 -20.09 -1.16
CA SER A 114 -6.20 -19.98 -2.32
C SER A 114 -5.43 -19.30 -3.47
N PRO A 115 -5.53 -19.83 -4.69
CA PRO A 115 -4.99 -19.16 -5.87
C PRO A 115 -5.40 -17.68 -5.88
N ARG A 116 -4.44 -16.78 -6.06
CA ARG A 116 -4.75 -15.34 -6.20
C ARG A 116 -5.35 -15.11 -7.57
N ALA A 117 -6.41 -14.31 -7.66
CA ALA A 117 -7.01 -13.92 -8.95
C ALA A 117 -6.04 -13.05 -9.79
N TYR A 118 -5.29 -12.15 -9.13
CA TYR A 118 -4.33 -11.23 -9.73
C TYR A 118 -3.02 -11.14 -8.91
N PRO A 119 -1.86 -10.93 -9.56
CA PRO A 119 -1.67 -11.05 -11.00
C PRO A 119 -1.71 -12.54 -11.41
N PRO A 120 -2.25 -12.87 -12.60
CA PRO A 120 -2.19 -14.24 -13.11
C PRO A 120 -0.75 -14.71 -13.39
N ILE A 121 0.19 -13.77 -13.50
CA ILE A 121 1.60 -14.01 -13.78
C ILE A 121 2.43 -13.25 -12.73
N ILE A 122 3.35 -13.95 -12.05
CA ILE A 122 4.15 -13.38 -10.95
C ILE A 122 5.49 -12.82 -11.45
N ASN A 123 5.96 -13.25 -12.64
CA ASN A 123 7.25 -12.87 -13.20
C ASN A 123 7.14 -12.63 -14.72
N PRO A 124 7.54 -11.47 -15.26
CA PRO A 124 8.14 -10.32 -14.58
C PRO A 124 7.16 -9.59 -13.66
N GLY A 125 7.67 -9.03 -12.57
CA GLY A 125 6.91 -8.10 -11.75
C GLY A 125 6.55 -6.86 -12.59
N ILE A 126 5.27 -6.67 -12.87
CA ILE A 126 4.78 -5.52 -13.64
C ILE A 126 4.39 -4.42 -12.66
N LEU A 127 4.97 -3.23 -12.84
CA LEU A 127 4.60 -2.04 -12.07
C LEU A 127 3.40 -1.35 -12.73
N PRO A 128 2.21 -1.33 -12.10
CA PRO A 128 1.06 -0.67 -12.67
C PRO A 128 1.24 0.86 -12.61
N PHE A 129 0.95 1.53 -13.73
CA PHE A 129 0.93 3.00 -13.81
C PHE A 129 -0.51 3.49 -13.87
N ASN A 130 -0.91 4.37 -12.95
CA ASN A 130 -2.24 4.99 -12.96
C ASN A 130 -2.28 6.17 -13.95
N ASN A 131 -3.27 6.19 -14.84
CA ASN A 131 -3.49 7.30 -15.75
C ASN A 131 -4.78 8.03 -15.37
N PHE A 132 -4.69 9.34 -15.12
CA PHE A 132 -5.83 10.15 -14.73
C PHE A 132 -5.95 11.39 -15.61
N TYR A 133 -7.16 11.62 -16.12
CA TYR A 133 -7.56 12.86 -16.75
C TYR A 133 -8.84 13.33 -16.08
N GLY A 134 -8.88 14.59 -15.67
CA GLY A 134 -10.08 15.24 -15.15
C GLY A 134 -10.57 16.30 -16.13
N TRP A 135 -11.88 16.38 -16.32
CA TRP A 135 -12.51 17.40 -17.17
C TRP A 135 -13.88 17.77 -16.60
N THR A 136 -14.39 18.93 -17.00
CA THR A 136 -15.63 19.49 -16.43
C THR A 136 -16.79 19.53 -17.42
N ASP A 137 -16.50 19.56 -18.72
CA ASP A 137 -17.52 19.66 -19.76
C ASP A 137 -17.69 18.31 -20.46
N THR A 138 -18.91 17.75 -20.37
CA THR A 138 -19.26 16.43 -20.90
C THR A 138 -19.16 16.35 -22.42
N VAL A 139 -19.11 17.48 -23.14
CA VAL A 139 -18.90 17.48 -24.59
C VAL A 139 -17.56 16.83 -24.98
N PHE A 140 -16.60 16.74 -24.05
CA PHE A 140 -15.29 16.15 -24.28
C PHE A 140 -15.16 14.70 -23.78
N ASP A 141 -16.24 14.07 -23.28
CA ASP A 141 -16.20 12.70 -22.75
C ASP A 141 -15.49 11.74 -23.71
N ASP A 142 -15.87 11.76 -24.99
CA ASP A 142 -15.27 10.92 -26.02
C ASP A 142 -13.78 11.23 -26.21
N ASN A 143 -13.40 12.52 -26.23
CA ASN A 143 -12.00 12.92 -26.35
C ASN A 143 -11.15 12.39 -25.18
N PHE A 144 -11.66 12.46 -23.96
CA PHE A 144 -10.95 11.98 -22.77
C PHE A 144 -10.93 10.45 -22.69
N CYS A 145 -12.00 9.76 -23.07
CA CYS A 145 -12.01 8.31 -23.22
C CYS A 145 -10.99 7.83 -24.27
N ASP A 146 -10.93 8.50 -25.42
CA ASP A 146 -9.96 8.18 -26.47
C ASP A 146 -8.52 8.42 -26.02
N ALA A 147 -8.25 9.54 -25.35
CA ALA A 147 -6.94 9.82 -24.76
C ALA A 147 -6.56 8.77 -23.70
N MET A 148 -7.51 8.33 -22.89
CA MET A 148 -7.31 7.30 -21.86
C MET A 148 -6.95 5.94 -22.46
N ARG A 149 -7.41 5.63 -23.68
CA ARG A 149 -7.01 4.43 -24.43
C ARG A 149 -5.65 4.59 -25.13
N GLN A 150 -5.41 5.73 -25.78
CA GLN A 150 -4.20 5.96 -26.57
C GLN A 150 -2.95 6.11 -25.71
N SER A 151 -3.03 6.79 -24.57
CA SER A 151 -1.87 7.08 -23.72
C SER A 151 -1.19 5.82 -23.15
N PRO A 152 -1.90 4.84 -22.56
CA PRO A 152 -1.30 3.55 -22.17
C PRO A 152 -0.73 2.76 -23.36
N ALA A 153 -1.41 2.78 -24.52
CA ALA A 153 -0.93 2.09 -25.72
C ALA A 153 0.41 2.66 -26.21
N GLN A 154 0.53 3.99 -26.25
CA GLN A 154 1.78 4.66 -26.59
C GLN A 154 2.90 4.35 -25.59
N ARG A 155 2.62 4.38 -24.28
CA ARG A 155 3.61 4.02 -23.25
C ARG A 155 4.11 2.60 -23.42
N ARG A 156 3.20 1.64 -23.64
CA ARG A 156 3.56 0.25 -23.91
C ARG A 156 4.47 0.14 -25.13
N ARG A 157 4.16 0.87 -26.21
CA ARG A 157 5.01 0.92 -27.42
C ARG A 157 6.41 1.44 -27.10
N VAL A 158 6.51 2.51 -26.31
CA VAL A 158 7.81 3.08 -25.87
C VAL A 158 8.57 2.09 -25.00
N SER A 159 7.93 1.43 -24.03
CA SER A 159 8.56 0.40 -23.19
C SER A 159 9.10 -0.78 -24.00
N ILE A 160 8.38 -1.21 -25.05
CA ILE A 160 8.86 -2.27 -25.95
C ILE A 160 10.10 -1.82 -26.72
N VAL A 161 10.10 -0.58 -27.25
CA VAL A 161 11.27 0.00 -27.95
C VAL A 161 12.47 0.12 -27.01
N ASP A 162 12.23 0.41 -25.73
CA ASP A 162 13.22 0.47 -24.65
C ASP A 162 13.71 -0.92 -24.17
N GLY A 163 13.25 -2.01 -24.80
CA GLY A 163 13.69 -3.37 -24.50
C GLY A 163 12.93 -4.06 -23.35
N GLN A 164 11.87 -3.45 -22.82
CA GLN A 164 11.07 -4.01 -21.73
C GLN A 164 10.07 -5.06 -22.25
N ILE A 165 10.56 -6.23 -22.68
CA ILE A 165 9.72 -7.29 -23.28
C ILE A 165 8.62 -7.81 -22.33
N GLY A 166 8.78 -7.64 -21.02
CA GLY A 166 7.83 -8.05 -20.00
C GLY A 166 6.46 -7.34 -20.06
N VAL A 167 6.35 -6.23 -20.79
CA VAL A 167 5.05 -5.54 -20.98
C VAL A 167 4.21 -6.15 -22.11
N ILE A 168 4.76 -7.09 -22.88
CA ILE A 168 4.04 -7.81 -23.94
C ILE A 168 3.15 -8.87 -23.27
N GLY A 169 1.85 -8.84 -23.56
CA GLY A 169 0.85 -9.71 -22.90
C GLY A 169 0.63 -9.46 -21.41
N ALA A 170 1.23 -8.42 -20.82
CA ALA A 170 1.09 -8.10 -19.41
C ALA A 170 -0.38 -7.85 -19.03
N PRO A 171 -0.87 -8.45 -17.92
CA PRO A 171 -2.24 -8.22 -17.45
C PRO A 171 -2.43 -6.77 -17.01
N LYS A 172 -3.61 -6.22 -17.27
CA LYS A 172 -4.03 -4.89 -16.81
C LYS A 172 -4.40 -4.97 -15.34
N TYR A 173 -3.96 -3.99 -14.55
CA TYR A 173 -4.31 -3.93 -13.14
C TYR A 173 -5.80 -3.57 -12.95
N PRO A 174 -6.61 -4.42 -12.30
CA PRO A 174 -8.07 -4.24 -12.26
C PRO A 174 -8.53 -2.90 -11.68
N LYS A 175 -7.79 -2.37 -10.70
CA LYS A 175 -8.14 -1.12 -10.02
C LYS A 175 -8.13 0.10 -10.96
N TYR A 176 -7.38 0.05 -12.06
CA TYR A 176 -7.25 1.15 -13.03
C TYR A 176 -7.77 0.78 -14.42
N ALA A 177 -8.44 -0.36 -14.55
CA ALA A 177 -9.00 -0.80 -15.81
C ALA A 177 -10.18 0.11 -16.22
N LEU A 178 -10.30 0.40 -17.51
CA LEU A 178 -11.51 1.02 -18.05
C LEU A 178 -12.69 0.05 -17.90
N PHE A 179 -13.90 0.59 -17.78
CA PHE A 179 -15.13 -0.16 -17.54
C PHE A 179 -15.42 -1.25 -18.59
N ASP A 180 -14.87 -1.13 -19.79
CA ASP A 180 -15.00 -2.06 -20.91
C ASP A 180 -13.78 -2.99 -21.09
N THR A 181 -12.86 -3.01 -20.13
CA THR A 181 -11.68 -3.88 -20.18
C THR A 181 -12.10 -5.34 -20.00
N PRO A 182 -11.75 -6.25 -20.93
CA PRO A 182 -12.04 -7.67 -20.80
C PRO A 182 -11.46 -8.28 -19.52
N LEU A 183 -12.17 -9.25 -18.92
CA LEU A 183 -11.68 -9.95 -17.73
C LEU A 183 -10.39 -10.72 -18.02
N GLU A 184 -10.26 -11.26 -19.23
CA GLU A 184 -9.09 -12.00 -19.70
C GLU A 184 -7.85 -11.10 -19.77
N ASP A 185 -8.02 -9.82 -20.12
CA ASP A 185 -6.93 -8.84 -20.12
C ASP A 185 -6.42 -8.54 -18.70
N MET A 186 -7.25 -8.75 -17.67
CA MET A 186 -6.90 -8.48 -16.28
C MET A 186 -6.43 -9.72 -15.53
N TYR A 187 -7.15 -10.83 -15.72
CA TYR A 187 -7.02 -12.04 -14.92
C TYR A 187 -6.53 -13.25 -15.72
N GLY A 188 -6.35 -13.13 -17.04
CA GLY A 188 -5.83 -14.21 -17.88
C GLY A 188 -6.58 -15.53 -17.69
N GLU A 189 -5.85 -16.62 -17.48
CA GLU A 189 -6.40 -17.96 -17.24
C GLU A 189 -7.21 -18.08 -15.93
N ASN A 190 -7.15 -17.07 -15.05
CA ASN A 190 -7.99 -17.04 -13.86
C ASN A 190 -9.39 -16.51 -14.16
N ALA A 191 -9.63 -15.83 -15.29
CA ALA A 191 -10.93 -15.22 -15.61
C ALA A 191 -12.12 -16.20 -15.53
N PRO A 192 -12.04 -17.46 -16.03
CA PRO A 192 -13.15 -18.42 -15.91
C PRO A 192 -13.43 -18.93 -14.49
N LYS A 193 -12.59 -18.60 -13.51
CA LYS A 193 -12.68 -19.05 -12.11
C LYS A 193 -13.25 -17.95 -11.17
N LEU A 194 -13.58 -16.78 -11.72
CA LEU A 194 -14.07 -15.61 -10.98
C LEU A 194 -15.59 -15.61 -10.83
#